data_AF-A0A7V9CNE7-F1
#
_entry.id   AF-A0A7V9CNE7-F1
#
_cell.length_a   1.000
_cell.length_b   1.000
_cell.length_c   1.000
_cell.angle_alpha   90.00
_cell.angle_beta   90.00
_cell.angle_gamma   90.00
#
_symmetry.space_group_name_H-M   'P 1'
#
loop_
_entity.id
_entity.type
_entity.pdbx_description
1 polymer ?
#
loop_
_entity_poly.entity_id
_entity_poly.type
_entity_poly.pdbx_seq_one_letter_code
_entity_poly.pdbx_strand_id
1 'polypeptide(L)'
;AGRDGASQVLEYLAPSTPVWTMLPTFLRQTPLAAGTMVALWGGVALLGGRLLGRHETARLGSGAAHAIAWTAIGAAGAGASVVATMLPPSTPPPHLAERSRVRMLDEFDARRRPFAIRYDPLTRVDPAQVPASFPLVVHAAGDRSTGRDAPLFGRRLSLPTGTYGVDLVFPVRPAAVAGTLAVHAGRTSPPLQGWDVALTPPGSWGRAFSLPVDVGYVGFRASDSILQAAPQLRVTPQHVVDVSARPQTPAVLGSARFGDTVVLVHGDDAWPERDGVWIRGRSTATLTLIWPAARPGITLALRAGPQPVTVRVQWGGLDEMVVLRAGQRVVTFLARQAVPHGAAGTGQLRLTPSTAFVPAEIEPGSRDRRPLGCWVEFDRPDDAPAAGASGR
;
A
#
# COMPACT_ATOMS: atom_id res chain seq x y z
N ALA A 1 10.32 13.20 7.26
CA ALA A 1 11.51 12.36 7.06
C ALA A 1 12.64 13.26 6.59
N GLY A 2 13.69 13.40 7.41
CA GLY A 2 14.83 14.26 7.10
C GLY A 2 15.53 13.77 5.84
N ARG A 3 15.85 14.70 4.92
CA ARG A 3 16.74 14.44 3.79
C ARG A 3 18.05 13.89 4.35
N ASP A 4 18.35 12.66 4.02
CA ASP A 4 19.52 11.86 4.40
C ASP A 4 20.82 12.31 3.69
N GLY A 5 20.80 13.49 3.05
CA GLY A 5 21.94 14.09 2.36
C GLY A 5 22.35 13.37 1.07
N ALA A 6 21.71 12.26 0.71
CA ALA A 6 21.99 11.53 -0.52
C ALA A 6 21.46 12.30 -1.74
N SER A 7 22.32 12.49 -2.74
CA SER A 7 21.91 13.08 -4.02
C SER A 7 21.12 12.04 -4.83
N GLN A 8 19.81 12.27 -4.97
CA GLN A 8 18.92 11.46 -5.82
C GLN A 8 19.40 11.39 -7.27
N VAL A 9 20.14 12.41 -7.73
CA VAL A 9 20.76 12.44 -9.06
C VAL A 9 21.88 11.40 -9.16
N LEU A 10 22.69 11.22 -8.12
CA LEU A 10 23.75 10.19 -8.13
C LEU A 10 23.18 8.77 -8.00
N GLU A 11 22.10 8.61 -7.24
CA GLU A 11 21.35 7.35 -7.17
C GLU A 11 20.75 6.98 -8.54
N TYR A 12 20.25 7.97 -9.28
CA TYR A 12 19.74 7.78 -10.65
C TYR A 12 20.84 7.50 -11.68
N LEU A 13 21.98 8.17 -11.61
CA LEU A 13 23.07 8.02 -12.60
C LEU A 13 23.89 6.73 -12.44
N ALA A 14 23.89 6.13 -11.25
CA ALA A 14 24.61 4.88 -10.96
C ALA A 14 23.80 3.92 -10.08
N PRO A 15 22.63 3.42 -10.55
CA PRO A 15 21.74 2.59 -9.72
C PRO A 15 22.33 1.21 -9.39
N SER A 16 23.24 0.71 -10.23
CA SER A 16 23.95 -0.58 -10.03
C SER A 16 25.15 -0.49 -9.11
N THR A 17 25.63 0.72 -8.83
CA THR A 17 26.92 0.95 -8.16
C THR A 17 26.66 1.96 -7.05
N PRO A 18 26.67 1.56 -5.76
CA PRO A 18 26.30 2.43 -4.65
C PRO A 18 27.40 3.48 -4.35
N VAL A 19 27.98 4.10 -5.38
CA VAL A 19 28.99 5.17 -5.27
C VAL A 19 28.47 6.32 -4.41
N TRP A 20 27.16 6.58 -4.47
CA TRP A 20 26.49 7.57 -3.62
C TRP A 20 26.52 7.23 -2.12
N THR A 21 26.65 5.95 -1.74
CA THR A 21 26.86 5.55 -0.33
C THR A 21 28.29 5.78 0.16
N MET A 22 29.22 6.05 -0.77
CA MET A 22 30.65 6.25 -0.48
C MET A 22 31.02 7.72 -0.33
N LEU A 23 30.09 8.63 -0.61
CA LEU A 23 30.25 10.03 -0.23
C LEU A 23 30.15 10.13 1.31
N PRO A 24 31.01 10.93 1.96
CA PRO A 24 30.96 11.07 3.40
C PRO A 24 29.61 11.64 3.83
N THR A 25 28.89 10.91 4.68
CA THR A 25 27.63 11.36 5.25
C THR A 25 27.59 11.10 6.76
N PHE A 26 27.59 12.18 7.54
CA PHE A 26 27.44 12.12 8.99
C PHE A 26 26.02 11.72 9.44
N LEU A 27 25.07 11.57 8.50
CA LEU A 27 23.69 11.21 8.79
C LEU A 27 23.46 9.69 8.81
N ARG A 28 24.23 8.91 8.04
CA ARG A 28 24.07 7.45 7.93
C ARG A 28 25.28 6.66 8.44
N GLN A 29 26.45 7.28 8.53
CA GLN A 29 27.69 6.63 8.97
C GLN A 29 27.97 7.01 10.42
N THR A 30 28.66 6.12 11.15
CA THR A 30 29.23 6.52 12.44
C THR A 30 30.18 7.71 12.22
N PRO A 31 30.33 8.62 13.19
CA PRO A 31 31.22 9.78 13.05
C PRO A 31 32.64 9.40 12.61
N LEU A 32 33.13 8.24 13.07
CA LEU A 32 34.41 7.67 12.67
C LEU A 32 34.43 7.33 11.17
N ALA A 33 33.46 6.56 10.68
CA ALA A 33 33.39 6.16 9.27
C ALA A 33 33.20 7.36 8.33
N ALA A 34 32.37 8.34 8.72
CA ALA A 34 32.22 9.59 8.00
C ALA A 34 33.55 10.38 7.97
N GLY A 35 34.24 10.48 9.11
CA GLY A 35 35.55 11.10 9.20
C GLY A 35 36.60 10.43 8.32
N THR A 36 36.63 9.10 8.28
CA THR A 36 37.53 8.33 7.40
C THR A 36 37.25 8.62 5.93
N MET A 37 35.98 8.68 5.52
CA MET A 37 35.61 9.00 4.14
C MET A 37 35.94 10.44 3.77
N VAL A 38 35.72 11.41 4.67
CA VAL A 38 36.15 12.80 4.46
C VAL A 38 37.66 12.88 4.30
N ALA A 39 38.43 12.20 5.16
CA ALA A 39 39.89 12.17 5.07
C ALA A 39 40.38 11.52 3.77
N LEU A 40 39.73 10.44 3.33
CA LEU A 40 40.04 9.78 2.06
C LEU A 40 39.80 10.72 0.87
N TRP A 41 38.61 11.31 0.77
CA TRP A 41 38.27 12.23 -0.32
C TRP A 41 39.09 13.51 -0.27
N GLY A 42 39.36 14.04 0.93
CA GLY A 42 40.28 15.15 1.15
C GLY A 42 41.70 14.80 0.69
N GLY A 43 42.19 13.60 0.97
CA GLY A 43 43.47 13.10 0.49
C GLY A 43 43.54 13.01 -1.04
N VAL A 44 42.48 12.49 -1.68
CA VAL A 44 42.36 12.46 -3.15
C VAL A 44 42.38 13.88 -3.72
N ALA A 45 41.62 14.81 -3.14
CA ALA A 45 41.58 16.20 -3.59
C ALA A 45 42.95 16.89 -3.45
N LEU A 46 43.63 16.69 -2.31
CA LEU A 46 44.96 17.24 -2.07
C LEU A 46 46.02 16.64 -2.99
N LEU A 47 45.96 15.33 -3.26
CA LEU A 47 46.85 14.66 -4.21
C LEU A 47 46.62 15.19 -5.62
N GLY A 48 45.35 15.31 -6.04
CA GLY A 48 44.98 15.92 -7.32
C GLY A 48 45.50 17.35 -7.44
N GLY A 49 45.27 18.18 -6.42
CA GLY A 49 45.77 19.55 -6.37
C GLY A 49 47.30 19.65 -6.40
N ARG A 50 48.00 18.74 -5.72
CA ARG A 50 49.48 18.67 -5.73
C ARG A 50 50.03 18.24 -7.09
N LEU A 51 49.40 17.27 -7.75
CA LEU A 51 49.78 16.84 -9.09
C LEU A 51 49.53 17.95 -10.11
N LEU A 52 48.38 18.64 -10.02
CA LEU A 52 48.05 19.81 -10.83
C LEU A 52 49.03 20.98 -10.59
N GLY A 53 49.41 21.25 -9.34
CA GLY A 53 50.30 22.35 -8.97
C GLY A 53 51.79 22.10 -9.23
N ARG A 54 52.21 20.85 -9.44
CA ARG A 54 53.60 20.49 -9.77
C ARG A 54 53.94 20.64 -11.25
N HIS A 55 52.93 20.67 -12.11
CA HIS A 55 53.13 21.04 -13.50
C HIS A 55 53.01 22.56 -13.58
N GLU A 56 54.12 23.25 -13.84
CA GLU A 56 54.10 24.68 -14.14
C GLU A 56 53.02 24.94 -15.20
N THR A 57 51.94 25.60 -14.78
CA THR A 57 50.75 25.95 -15.56
C THR A 57 51.05 26.93 -16.70
N ALA A 58 52.32 27.11 -17.06
CA ALA A 58 52.76 28.07 -18.04
C ALA A 58 52.50 27.64 -19.50
N ARG A 59 52.27 26.35 -19.82
CA ARG A 59 52.02 25.91 -21.23
C ARG A 59 51.10 24.70 -21.44
N LEU A 60 50.40 24.22 -20.42
CA LEU A 60 49.41 23.15 -20.65
C LEU A 60 48.13 23.77 -21.23
N GLY A 61 47.86 23.51 -22.51
CA GLY A 61 46.59 23.87 -23.13
C GLY A 61 45.42 23.34 -22.31
N SER A 62 44.30 24.07 -22.28
CA SER A 62 43.11 23.77 -21.46
C SER A 62 42.67 22.31 -21.51
N GLY A 63 42.87 21.61 -22.64
CA GLY A 63 42.58 20.18 -22.79
C GLY A 63 43.40 19.24 -21.91
N ALA A 64 44.68 19.53 -21.65
CA ALA A 64 45.52 18.65 -20.84
C ALA A 64 45.17 18.73 -19.34
N ALA A 65 44.82 19.93 -18.85
CA ALA A 65 44.32 20.11 -17.49
C ALA A 65 42.98 19.38 -17.26
N HIS A 66 42.08 19.42 -18.26
CA HIS A 66 40.83 18.66 -18.21
C HIS A 66 41.08 17.15 -18.22
N ALA A 67 42.00 16.66 -19.06
CA ALA A 67 42.33 15.23 -19.11
C ALA A 67 42.89 14.73 -17.77
N ILE A 68 43.78 15.49 -17.13
CA ILE A 68 44.34 15.14 -15.81
C ILE A 68 43.25 15.13 -14.73
N ALA A 69 42.37 16.14 -14.72
CA ALA A 69 41.25 16.21 -13.77
C ALA A 69 40.30 15.02 -13.93
N TRP A 70 39.90 14.69 -15.16
CA TRP A 70 39.02 13.54 -15.44
C TRP A 70 39.70 12.21 -15.12
N THR A 71 41.00 12.08 -15.37
CA THR A 71 41.76 10.87 -15.01
C THR A 71 41.85 10.70 -13.50
N ALA A 72 42.07 11.79 -12.74
CA ALA A 72 42.08 11.76 -11.28
C ALA A 72 40.70 11.39 -10.70
N ILE A 73 39.61 11.95 -11.25
CA ILE A 73 38.23 11.60 -10.88
C ILE A 73 37.95 10.12 -11.20
N GLY A 74 38.34 9.64 -12.38
CA GLY A 74 38.18 8.25 -12.79
C GLY A 74 38.96 7.27 -11.92
N ALA A 75 40.22 7.57 -11.60
CA ALA A 75 41.05 6.77 -10.71
C ALA A 75 40.50 6.74 -9.28
N ALA A 76 40.02 7.88 -8.77
CA ALA A 76 39.36 7.95 -7.46
C ALA A 76 38.06 7.14 -7.44
N GLY A 77 37.25 7.21 -8.51
CA GLY A 77 36.04 6.41 -8.67
C GLY A 77 36.32 4.90 -8.74
N ALA A 78 37.38 4.49 -9.44
CA ALA A 78 37.81 3.10 -9.51
C ALA A 78 38.30 2.58 -8.15
N GLY A 79 39.13 3.37 -7.44
CA GLY A 79 39.60 3.05 -6.10
C GLY A 79 38.45 2.94 -5.09
N ALA A 80 37.51 3.88 -5.12
CA ALA A 80 36.30 3.83 -4.30
C ALA A 80 35.48 2.56 -4.61
N SER A 81 35.33 2.19 -5.88
CA SER A 81 34.60 0.98 -6.29
C SER A 81 35.23 -0.30 -5.74
N VAL A 82 36.57 -0.43 -5.76
CA VAL A 82 37.27 -1.58 -5.16
C VAL A 82 37.03 -1.64 -3.65
N VAL A 83 37.16 -0.52 -2.94
CA VAL A 83 36.87 -0.45 -1.50
C VAL A 83 35.40 -0.81 -1.21
N ALA A 84 34.47 -0.42 -2.08
CA ALA A 84 33.04 -0.74 -1.96
C ALA A 84 32.78 -2.25 -1.99
N THR A 85 33.52 -2.98 -2.82
CA THR A 85 33.38 -4.44 -2.93
C THR A 85 33.95 -5.20 -1.73
N MET A 86 34.86 -4.57 -0.97
CA MET A 86 35.48 -5.16 0.21
C MET A 86 34.71 -4.86 1.50
N LEU A 87 33.83 -3.86 1.49
CA LEU A 87 32.99 -3.53 2.64
C LEU A 87 31.64 -4.26 2.51
N PRO A 88 31.16 -4.93 3.57
CA PRO A 88 29.81 -5.48 3.56
C PRO A 88 28.81 -4.34 3.30
N PRO A 89 27.75 -4.58 2.49
CA PRO A 89 26.76 -3.55 2.20
C PRO A 89 26.20 -3.01 3.51
N SER A 90 26.39 -1.70 3.73
CA SER A 90 25.98 -1.02 4.96
C SER A 90 24.46 -0.93 5.11
N THR A 91 23.72 -1.23 4.04
CA THR A 91 22.28 -1.35 4.06
C THR A 91 21.90 -2.83 4.01
N PRO A 92 21.24 -3.37 5.05
CA PRO A 92 20.66 -4.70 4.96
C PRO A 92 19.70 -4.73 3.76
N PRO A 93 19.59 -5.88 3.06
CA PRO A 93 18.67 -5.99 1.93
C PRO A 93 17.27 -5.58 2.39
N PRO A 94 16.53 -4.79 1.58
CA PRO A 94 15.21 -4.31 1.98
C PRO A 94 14.34 -5.51 2.34
N HIS A 95 13.63 -5.38 3.46
CA HIS A 95 12.75 -6.43 3.97
C HIS A 95 11.77 -6.83 2.86
N LEU A 96 11.36 -8.10 2.78
CA LEU A 96 10.46 -8.58 1.73
C LEU A 96 9.16 -7.76 1.62
N ALA A 97 8.70 -7.15 2.72
CA ALA A 97 7.56 -6.24 2.76
C ALA A 97 7.83 -4.85 2.13
N GLU A 98 9.08 -4.41 2.06
CA GLU A 98 9.49 -3.16 1.41
C GLU A 98 9.59 -3.33 -0.11
N ARG A 99 9.89 -4.54 -0.60
CA ARG A 99 10.00 -4.84 -2.05
C ARG A 99 8.67 -4.69 -2.81
N SER A 100 7.56 -4.62 -2.09
CA SER A 100 6.20 -4.44 -2.63
C SER A 100 5.69 -3.00 -2.61
N ARG A 101 6.50 -2.06 -2.13
CA ARG A 101 6.14 -0.66 -1.96
C ARG A 101 6.81 0.19 -3.02
N VAL A 102 6.03 1.04 -3.68
CA VAL A 102 6.58 2.15 -4.46
C VAL A 102 6.52 3.38 -3.58
N ARG A 103 7.64 3.69 -2.94
CA ARG A 103 7.78 4.83 -2.01
C ARG A 103 7.24 6.14 -2.59
N MET A 104 7.41 6.33 -3.89
CA MET A 104 6.87 7.50 -4.61
C MET A 104 5.33 7.61 -4.46
N LEU A 105 4.59 6.50 -4.54
CA LEU A 105 3.14 6.48 -4.35
C LEU A 105 2.78 6.64 -2.88
N ASP A 106 3.52 5.98 -1.98
CA ASP A 106 3.28 6.05 -0.52
C ASP A 106 3.45 7.48 0.01
N GLU A 107 4.45 8.23 -0.46
CA GLU A 107 4.72 9.61 -0.04
C GLU A 107 4.16 10.68 -1.00
N PHE A 108 3.32 10.28 -1.97
CA PHE A 108 2.80 11.19 -2.98
C PHE A 108 1.95 12.31 -2.34
N ASP A 109 2.29 13.55 -2.66
CA ASP A 109 1.57 14.75 -2.24
C ASP A 109 1.88 15.88 -3.24
N ALA A 110 0.91 16.19 -4.09
CA ALA A 110 1.05 17.20 -5.13
C ALA A 110 1.27 18.60 -4.55
N ARG A 111 0.74 18.90 -3.35
CA ARG A 111 0.91 20.19 -2.67
C ARG A 111 2.33 20.35 -2.14
N ARG A 112 2.95 19.26 -1.64
CA ARG A 112 4.35 19.25 -1.20
C ARG A 112 5.35 19.13 -2.35
N ARG A 113 4.89 18.73 -3.54
CA ARG A 113 5.70 18.54 -4.76
C ARG A 113 5.05 19.27 -5.96
N PRO A 114 5.00 20.61 -5.96
CA PRO A 114 4.26 21.39 -6.96
C PRO A 114 4.90 21.39 -8.36
N PHE A 115 6.06 20.77 -8.52
CA PHE A 115 6.78 20.68 -9.80
C PHE A 115 7.16 19.23 -10.07
N ALA A 116 6.90 18.78 -11.31
CA ALA A 116 7.34 17.51 -11.83
C ALA A 116 7.87 17.69 -13.25
N ILE A 117 8.95 16.98 -13.55
CA ILE A 117 9.65 17.03 -14.84
C ILE A 117 9.82 15.59 -15.32
N ARG A 118 9.35 15.30 -16.52
CA ARG A 118 9.70 14.09 -17.27
C ARG A 118 10.93 14.41 -18.09
N TYR A 119 11.93 13.53 -18.11
CA TYR A 119 13.21 13.81 -18.78
C TYR A 119 13.24 13.37 -20.25
N ASP A 120 12.38 12.45 -20.67
CA ASP A 120 12.34 11.90 -22.02
C ASP A 120 10.91 11.93 -22.60
N PRO A 121 10.54 12.95 -23.42
CA PRO A 121 11.28 14.20 -23.64
C PRO A 121 11.23 15.10 -22.40
N LEU A 122 12.22 16.01 -22.28
CA LEU A 122 12.29 16.98 -21.19
C LEU A 122 11.06 17.89 -21.18
N THR A 123 10.08 17.56 -20.36
CA THR A 123 8.76 18.19 -20.35
C THR A 123 8.30 18.38 -18.91
N ARG A 124 7.76 19.57 -18.61
CA ARG A 124 7.04 19.78 -17.35
C ARG A 124 5.74 19.00 -17.41
N VAL A 125 5.44 18.25 -16.35
CA VAL A 125 4.19 17.50 -16.20
C VAL A 125 3.44 18.00 -14.98
N ASP A 126 2.11 17.87 -15.01
CA ASP A 126 1.28 18.16 -13.84
C ASP A 126 1.62 17.16 -12.72
N PRO A 127 1.99 17.61 -11.50
CA PRO A 127 2.20 16.74 -10.36
C PRO A 127 1.09 15.71 -10.14
N ALA A 128 -0.18 16.07 -10.40
CA ALA A 128 -1.32 15.17 -10.25
C ALA A 128 -1.29 13.97 -11.22
N GLN A 129 -0.60 14.10 -12.36
CA GLN A 129 -0.45 13.04 -13.36
C GLN A 129 0.74 12.13 -13.10
N VAL A 130 1.65 12.52 -12.21
CA VAL A 130 2.89 11.77 -11.95
C VAL A 130 2.60 10.33 -11.48
N PRO A 131 1.63 10.03 -10.58
CA PRO A 131 1.34 8.66 -10.17
C PRO A 131 1.07 7.70 -11.33
N ALA A 132 0.41 8.17 -12.40
CA ALA A 132 0.11 7.37 -13.59
C ALA A 132 1.36 6.94 -14.38
N SER A 133 2.51 7.58 -14.12
CA SER A 133 3.80 7.22 -14.72
C SER A 133 4.50 6.05 -14.01
N PHE A 134 3.93 5.53 -12.92
CA PHE A 134 4.50 4.43 -12.12
C PHE A 134 3.60 3.18 -12.17
N PRO A 135 3.42 2.54 -13.36
CA PRO A 135 2.68 1.28 -13.44
C PRO A 135 3.45 0.17 -12.72
N LEU A 136 2.73 -0.60 -11.91
CA LEU A 136 3.25 -1.79 -11.26
C LEU A 136 3.01 -2.97 -12.19
N VAL A 137 4.09 -3.55 -12.67
CA VAL A 137 4.04 -4.68 -13.61
C VAL A 137 4.42 -5.96 -12.89
N VAL A 138 3.52 -6.93 -12.94
CA VAL A 138 3.72 -8.26 -12.36
C VAL A 138 3.69 -9.29 -13.48
N HIS A 139 4.80 -10.02 -13.62
CA HIS A 139 4.94 -11.08 -14.62
C HIS A 139 4.56 -12.43 -14.04
N ALA A 140 3.98 -13.28 -14.89
CA ALA A 140 3.62 -14.66 -14.54
C ALA A 140 4.82 -15.60 -14.31
N ALA A 141 6.01 -15.22 -14.78
CA ALA A 141 7.16 -16.09 -14.79
C ALA A 141 7.93 -16.05 -13.45
N GLY A 142 8.02 -17.19 -12.78
CA GLY A 142 9.12 -17.50 -11.85
C GLY A 142 8.76 -17.71 -10.38
N ASP A 143 7.57 -17.30 -9.92
CA ASP A 143 7.22 -17.41 -8.49
C ASP A 143 5.90 -18.18 -8.32
N ARG A 144 5.90 -19.43 -8.81
CA ARG A 144 4.79 -20.36 -8.61
C ARG A 144 4.91 -20.95 -7.20
N SER A 145 4.37 -20.26 -6.19
CA SER A 145 4.01 -21.01 -4.98
C SER A 145 2.86 -21.95 -5.36
N THR A 146 3.07 -23.25 -5.19
CA THR A 146 2.23 -24.33 -5.74
C THR A 146 0.90 -24.53 -4.99
N GLY A 147 0.36 -23.49 -4.34
CA GLY A 147 -0.89 -23.56 -3.60
C GLY A 147 -2.09 -23.06 -4.41
N ARG A 148 -3.21 -23.80 -4.41
CA ARG A 148 -4.50 -23.38 -5.02
C ARG A 148 -5.03 -22.03 -4.48
N ASP A 149 -4.57 -21.60 -3.31
CA ASP A 149 -4.99 -20.33 -2.67
C ASP A 149 -3.97 -19.19 -2.80
N ALA A 150 -2.88 -19.42 -3.54
CA ALA A 150 -1.84 -18.42 -3.71
C ALA A 150 -2.38 -17.22 -4.51
N PRO A 151 -2.09 -15.98 -4.08
CA PRO A 151 -2.38 -14.81 -4.90
C PRO A 151 -1.69 -14.98 -6.27
N LEU A 152 -2.36 -14.50 -7.32
CA LEU A 152 -1.84 -14.40 -8.67
C LEU A 152 -0.43 -13.80 -8.60
N PHE A 153 0.54 -14.62 -9.02
CA PHE A 153 1.97 -14.30 -9.08
C PHE A 153 2.70 -14.13 -7.74
N GLY A 154 2.11 -14.54 -6.60
CA GLY A 154 2.77 -14.50 -5.29
C GLY A 154 3.11 -13.09 -4.77
N ARG A 155 2.87 -12.05 -5.58
CA ARG A 155 3.20 -10.67 -5.26
C ARG A 155 2.09 -10.04 -4.47
N ARG A 156 2.51 -9.37 -3.41
CA ARG A 156 1.68 -8.52 -2.56
C ARG A 156 2.00 -7.11 -2.98
N LEU A 157 1.01 -6.28 -3.24
CA LEU A 157 1.22 -4.86 -3.52
C LEU A 157 0.78 -4.06 -2.31
N SER A 158 1.52 -3.01 -1.98
CA SER A 158 1.06 -1.99 -1.03
C SER A 158 0.58 -0.81 -1.86
N LEU A 159 -0.71 -0.51 -1.80
CA LEU A 159 -1.32 0.54 -2.60
C LEU A 159 -1.92 1.61 -1.69
N PRO A 160 -1.60 2.90 -1.89
CA PRO A 160 -2.26 3.97 -1.15
C PRO A 160 -3.73 4.15 -1.57
N THR A 161 -4.44 4.96 -0.81
CA THR A 161 -5.79 5.42 -1.12
C THR A 161 -5.83 6.04 -2.52
N GLY A 162 -6.76 5.59 -3.37
CA GLY A 162 -6.82 6.05 -4.76
C GLY A 162 -7.64 5.16 -5.68
N THR A 163 -7.61 5.50 -6.96
CA THR A 163 -8.22 4.73 -8.05
C THR A 163 -7.11 4.18 -8.95
N TYR A 164 -7.25 2.91 -9.33
CA TYR A 164 -6.26 2.15 -10.06
C TYR A 164 -6.91 1.48 -11.28
N GLY A 165 -6.22 1.54 -12.41
CA GLY A 165 -6.46 0.66 -13.54
C GLY A 165 -5.77 -0.67 -13.31
N VAL A 166 -6.44 -1.76 -13.65
CA VAL A 166 -5.86 -3.11 -13.71
C VAL A 166 -6.01 -3.63 -15.12
N ASP A 167 -4.89 -3.98 -15.75
CA ASP A 167 -4.84 -4.58 -17.06
C ASP A 167 -4.23 -5.98 -17.01
N LEU A 168 -4.81 -6.90 -17.78
CA LEU A 168 -4.20 -8.17 -18.14
C LEU A 168 -3.76 -8.08 -19.60
N VAL A 169 -2.45 -8.21 -19.85
CA VAL A 169 -1.87 -8.20 -21.19
C VAL A 169 -1.48 -9.63 -21.55
N PHE A 170 -2.10 -10.18 -22.59
CA PHE A 170 -1.89 -11.55 -23.02
C PHE A 170 -0.90 -11.60 -24.19
N PRO A 171 0.18 -12.39 -24.08
CA PRO A 171 1.06 -12.63 -25.22
C PRO A 171 0.30 -13.38 -26.33
N VAL A 172 0.87 -13.41 -27.54
CA VAL A 172 0.29 -14.11 -28.69
C VAL A 172 0.03 -15.57 -28.34
N ARG A 173 -1.24 -15.99 -28.39
CA ARG A 173 -1.71 -17.36 -28.15
C ARG A 173 -2.91 -17.68 -29.06
N PRO A 174 -3.06 -18.93 -29.50
CA PRO A 174 -4.09 -19.30 -30.48
C PRO A 174 -5.51 -19.48 -29.89
N ALA A 175 -5.66 -19.58 -28.57
CA ALA A 175 -6.93 -19.91 -27.92
C ALA A 175 -7.53 -18.72 -27.17
N ALA A 176 -8.85 -18.55 -27.28
CA ALA A 176 -9.60 -17.60 -26.47
C ALA A 176 -9.45 -17.90 -24.97
N VAL A 177 -9.37 -16.84 -24.16
CA VAL A 177 -9.22 -16.93 -22.71
C VAL A 177 -10.48 -16.38 -22.06
N ALA A 178 -11.14 -17.20 -21.26
CA ALA A 178 -12.30 -16.82 -20.45
C ALA A 178 -12.10 -17.26 -19.00
N GLY A 179 -12.45 -16.40 -18.04
CA GLY A 179 -12.24 -16.66 -16.62
C GLY A 179 -12.63 -15.49 -15.74
N THR A 180 -12.20 -15.52 -14.48
CA THR A 180 -12.47 -14.45 -13.51
C THR A 180 -11.19 -13.88 -12.94
N LEU A 181 -11.14 -12.57 -12.73
CA LEU A 181 -10.11 -11.87 -11.97
C LEU A 181 -10.76 -11.20 -10.77
N ALA A 182 -10.16 -11.32 -9.60
CA ALA A 182 -10.63 -10.65 -8.40
C ALA A 182 -9.50 -9.95 -7.67
N VAL A 183 -9.78 -8.77 -7.13
CA VAL A 183 -8.87 -8.02 -6.26
C VAL A 183 -9.25 -8.25 -4.81
N HIS A 184 -8.24 -8.41 -3.95
CA HIS A 184 -8.37 -8.68 -2.52
C HIS A 184 -7.61 -7.62 -1.74
N ALA A 185 -8.18 -7.19 -0.62
CA ALA A 185 -7.53 -6.31 0.36
C ALA A 185 -7.30 -7.07 1.67
N GLY A 186 -6.07 -7.09 2.16
CA GLY A 186 -5.67 -7.88 3.33
C GLY A 186 -5.23 -9.30 2.99
N ARG A 187 -4.76 -10.05 4.00
CA ARG A 187 -4.02 -11.32 3.81
C ARG A 187 -4.94 -12.48 3.43
N THR A 188 -6.13 -12.52 4.01
CA THR A 188 -7.09 -13.63 3.89
C THR A 188 -8.48 -13.03 3.85
N SER A 189 -8.94 -12.70 2.65
CA SER A 189 -10.19 -11.96 2.48
C SER A 189 -10.97 -12.46 1.27
N PRO A 190 -12.32 -12.40 1.31
CA PRO A 190 -13.12 -12.49 0.10
C PRO A 190 -12.76 -11.33 -0.84
N PRO A 191 -13.09 -11.45 -2.13
CA PRO A 191 -12.75 -10.44 -3.11
C PRO A 191 -13.43 -9.10 -2.80
N LEU A 192 -12.64 -8.03 -2.81
CA LEU A 192 -13.13 -6.65 -2.77
C LEU A 192 -13.98 -6.38 -4.01
N GLN A 193 -13.46 -6.78 -5.18
CA GLN A 193 -14.14 -6.68 -6.46
C GLN A 193 -13.73 -7.85 -7.35
N GLY A 194 -14.66 -8.35 -8.16
CA GLY A 194 -14.44 -9.42 -9.12
C GLY A 194 -14.95 -9.01 -10.50
N TRP A 195 -14.33 -9.55 -11.54
CA TRP A 195 -14.71 -9.29 -12.91
C TRP A 195 -14.56 -10.54 -13.77
N ASP A 196 -15.47 -10.68 -14.73
CA ASP A 196 -15.32 -11.64 -15.82
C ASP A 196 -14.33 -11.10 -16.86
N VAL A 197 -13.43 -11.97 -17.26
CA VAL A 197 -12.41 -11.73 -18.28
C VAL A 197 -12.75 -12.63 -19.46
N ALA A 198 -12.94 -12.04 -20.63
CA ALA A 198 -13.14 -12.76 -21.88
C ALA A 198 -12.47 -11.99 -23.02
N LEU A 199 -11.50 -12.60 -23.70
CA LEU A 199 -10.84 -12.05 -24.88
C LEU A 199 -10.14 -13.12 -25.74
N THR A 200 -9.82 -12.77 -26.98
CA THR A 200 -8.98 -13.59 -27.87
C THR A 200 -7.59 -12.96 -27.99
N PRO A 201 -6.51 -13.64 -27.56
CA PRO A 201 -5.14 -13.12 -27.67
C PRO A 201 -4.66 -13.00 -29.14
N PRO A 202 -3.71 -12.11 -29.45
CA PRO A 202 -3.13 -11.11 -28.57
C PRO A 202 -4.13 -10.01 -28.22
N GLY A 203 -4.07 -9.49 -27.00
CA GLY A 203 -4.97 -8.43 -26.56
C GLY A 203 -4.76 -8.06 -25.10
N SER A 204 -5.43 -6.99 -24.70
CA SER A 204 -5.51 -6.58 -23.31
C SER A 204 -6.96 -6.53 -22.83
N TRP A 205 -7.14 -6.83 -21.55
CA TRP A 205 -8.37 -6.57 -20.83
C TRP A 205 -8.06 -5.62 -19.69
N GLY A 206 -8.96 -4.67 -19.43
CA GLY A 206 -8.75 -3.65 -18.41
C GLY A 206 -10.01 -3.33 -17.62
N ARG A 207 -9.85 -3.05 -16.32
CA ARG A 207 -10.89 -2.53 -15.42
C ARG A 207 -10.29 -1.52 -14.47
N ALA A 208 -11.13 -0.83 -13.70
CA ALA A 208 -10.70 0.04 -12.62
C ALA A 208 -11.26 -0.45 -11.28
N PHE A 209 -10.52 -0.18 -10.20
CA PHE A 209 -10.97 -0.35 -8.82
C PHE A 209 -10.47 0.83 -7.98
N SER A 210 -11.11 1.04 -6.83
CA SER A 210 -10.74 2.12 -5.90
C SER A 210 -10.49 1.56 -4.51
N LEU A 211 -9.56 2.18 -3.79
CA LEU A 211 -9.22 1.91 -2.40
C LEU A 211 -9.53 3.18 -1.59
N PRO A 212 -10.43 3.11 -0.59
CA PRO A 212 -10.81 4.27 0.23
C PRO A 212 -9.80 4.59 1.34
N VAL A 213 -8.86 3.68 1.58
CA VAL A 213 -7.81 3.77 2.60
C VAL A 213 -6.53 3.15 2.04
N ASP A 214 -5.41 3.38 2.72
CA ASP A 214 -4.14 2.76 2.39
C ASP A 214 -4.21 1.26 2.71
N VAL A 215 -3.91 0.43 1.72
CA VAL A 215 -3.96 -1.03 1.86
C VAL A 215 -2.56 -1.58 1.68
N GLY A 216 -1.96 -2.03 2.79
CA GLY A 216 -0.62 -2.62 2.79
C GLY A 216 -0.54 -3.99 2.10
N TYR A 217 -1.68 -4.61 1.81
CA TYR A 217 -1.79 -5.87 1.10
C TYR A 217 -2.92 -5.83 0.09
N VAL A 218 -2.58 -5.68 -1.18
CA VAL A 218 -3.47 -5.86 -2.31
C VAL A 218 -2.98 -7.06 -3.11
N GLY A 219 -3.86 -8.04 -3.26
CA GLY A 219 -3.61 -9.25 -4.02
C GLY A 219 -4.62 -9.38 -5.15
N PHE A 220 -4.22 -10.07 -6.21
CA PHE A 220 -5.14 -10.46 -7.29
C PHE A 220 -5.28 -11.97 -7.26
N ARG A 221 -6.46 -12.50 -7.55
CA ARG A 221 -6.69 -13.93 -7.78
C ARG A 221 -7.36 -14.08 -9.12
N ALA A 222 -6.91 -15.04 -9.92
CA ALA A 222 -7.60 -15.36 -11.16
C ALA A 222 -7.90 -16.85 -11.24
N SER A 223 -8.89 -17.19 -12.06
CA SER A 223 -9.19 -18.57 -12.42
C SER A 223 -8.02 -19.25 -13.13
N ASP A 224 -8.00 -20.58 -13.07
CA ASP A 224 -6.95 -21.42 -13.65
C ASP A 224 -6.74 -21.14 -15.15
N SER A 225 -7.81 -20.87 -15.89
CA SER A 225 -7.74 -20.51 -17.32
C SER A 225 -6.90 -19.26 -17.59
N ILE A 226 -7.04 -18.22 -16.77
CA ILE A 226 -6.26 -16.99 -16.87
C ILE A 226 -4.82 -17.26 -16.44
N LEU A 227 -4.61 -18.02 -15.35
CA LEU A 227 -3.27 -18.37 -14.88
C LEU A 227 -2.48 -19.17 -15.93
N GLN A 228 -3.12 -20.14 -16.59
CA GLN A 228 -2.52 -20.94 -17.67
C GLN A 228 -2.17 -20.09 -18.89
N ALA A 229 -2.98 -19.07 -19.18
CA ALA A 229 -2.71 -18.09 -20.23
C ALA A 229 -1.49 -17.17 -19.91
N ALA A 230 -1.02 -17.19 -18.65
CA ALA A 230 0.17 -16.48 -18.17
C ALA A 230 0.25 -15.01 -18.62
N PRO A 231 -0.80 -14.19 -18.37
CA PRO A 231 -0.79 -12.78 -18.72
C PRO A 231 0.24 -12.02 -17.89
N GLN A 232 0.62 -10.85 -18.38
CA GLN A 232 1.24 -9.81 -17.57
C GLN A 232 0.12 -9.01 -16.88
N LEU A 233 0.18 -8.90 -15.56
CA LEU A 233 -0.71 -8.03 -14.79
C LEU A 233 -0.05 -6.65 -14.67
N ARG A 234 -0.76 -5.59 -15.08
CA ARG A 234 -0.34 -4.21 -14.92
C ARG A 234 -1.34 -3.48 -14.03
N VAL A 235 -0.86 -2.86 -12.96
CA VAL A 235 -1.66 -2.00 -12.09
C VAL A 235 -1.16 -0.57 -12.26
N THR A 236 -2.00 0.30 -12.83
CA THR A 236 -1.65 1.69 -13.11
C THR A 236 -2.41 2.62 -12.17
N PRO A 237 -1.72 3.40 -11.31
CA PRO A 237 -2.39 4.42 -10.51
C PRO A 237 -3.05 5.45 -11.44
N GLN A 238 -4.36 5.64 -11.33
CA GLN A 238 -5.09 6.65 -12.12
C GLN A 238 -5.21 7.96 -11.34
N HIS A 239 -5.48 7.82 -10.03
CA HIS A 239 -5.57 8.94 -9.11
C HIS A 239 -5.14 8.47 -7.72
N VAL A 240 -4.13 9.10 -7.13
CA VAL A 240 -3.67 8.80 -5.76
C VAL A 240 -3.99 10.00 -4.89
N VAL A 241 -4.65 9.74 -3.75
CA VAL A 241 -4.95 10.80 -2.78
C VAL A 241 -3.64 11.31 -2.18
N ASP A 242 -3.47 12.62 -2.05
CA ASP A 242 -2.30 13.22 -1.41
C ASP A 242 -2.14 12.69 0.03
N VAL A 243 -0.92 12.34 0.45
CA VAL A 243 -0.65 11.73 1.77
C VAL A 243 -1.18 12.59 2.93
N SER A 244 -1.19 13.91 2.77
CA SER A 244 -1.72 14.84 3.77
C SER A 244 -3.26 14.83 3.88
N ALA A 245 -3.95 14.32 2.87
CA ALA A 245 -5.41 14.19 2.83
C ALA A 245 -5.89 12.74 3.06
N ARG A 246 -4.97 11.77 3.19
CA ARG A 246 -5.34 10.36 3.39
C ARG A 246 -5.86 10.13 4.81
N PRO A 247 -6.91 9.29 4.98
CA PRO A 247 -7.34 8.84 6.30
C PRO A 247 -6.20 8.11 7.02
N GLN A 248 -5.87 8.55 8.23
CA GLN A 248 -4.92 7.84 9.10
C GLN A 248 -5.63 6.64 9.71
N THR A 249 -5.35 5.45 9.19
CA THR A 249 -5.98 4.20 9.63
C THR A 249 -4.92 3.16 10.01
N PRO A 250 -5.21 2.24 10.96
CA PRO A 250 -4.35 1.10 11.18
C PRO A 250 -4.29 0.22 9.92
N ALA A 251 -3.30 -0.69 9.86
CA ALA A 251 -3.16 -1.57 8.71
C ALA A 251 -4.43 -2.41 8.48
N VAL A 252 -4.88 -2.47 7.22
CA VAL A 252 -5.95 -3.38 6.80
C VAL A 252 -5.41 -4.81 6.83
N LEU A 253 -5.94 -5.64 7.74
CA LEU A 253 -5.53 -7.03 7.87
C LEU A 253 -6.40 -7.98 7.03
N GLY A 254 -7.66 -7.60 6.83
CA GLY A 254 -8.62 -8.38 6.05
C GLY A 254 -9.76 -7.54 5.50
N SER A 255 -10.60 -8.17 4.70
CA SER A 255 -11.88 -7.62 4.28
C SER A 255 -12.98 -8.69 4.42
N ALA A 256 -14.23 -8.27 4.38
CA ALA A 256 -15.42 -9.11 4.34
C ALA A 256 -16.49 -8.45 3.48
N ARG A 257 -17.44 -9.22 2.97
CA ARG A 257 -18.55 -8.70 2.18
C ARG A 257 -19.87 -9.19 2.76
N PHE A 258 -20.75 -8.24 3.06
CA PHE A 258 -22.09 -8.48 3.60
C PHE A 258 -23.09 -7.81 2.67
N GLY A 259 -23.69 -8.61 1.78
CA GLY A 259 -24.48 -8.08 0.66
C GLY A 259 -23.65 -7.18 -0.24
N ASP A 260 -24.08 -5.93 -0.40
CA ASP A 260 -23.39 -4.91 -1.19
C ASP A 260 -22.36 -4.11 -0.40
N THR A 261 -22.26 -4.32 0.92
CA THR A 261 -21.31 -3.63 1.77
C THR A 261 -20.03 -4.44 1.93
N VAL A 262 -18.90 -3.83 1.57
CA VAL A 262 -17.57 -4.35 1.87
C VAL A 262 -17.07 -3.71 3.16
N VAL A 263 -16.53 -4.54 4.04
CA VAL A 263 -15.94 -4.12 5.32
C VAL A 263 -14.45 -4.41 5.25
N LEU A 264 -13.62 -3.38 5.36
CA LEU A 264 -12.19 -3.51 5.58
C LEU A 264 -11.92 -3.52 7.09
N VAL A 265 -11.24 -4.57 7.55
CA VAL A 265 -10.94 -4.77 8.97
C VAL A 265 -9.52 -4.29 9.25
N HIS A 266 -9.38 -3.32 10.15
CA HIS A 266 -8.10 -2.74 10.54
C HIS A 266 -7.63 -3.32 11.87
N GLY A 267 -6.35 -3.69 11.94
CA GLY A 267 -5.76 -4.28 13.14
C GLY A 267 -6.36 -5.64 13.53
N ASP A 268 -6.02 -6.11 14.73
CA ASP A 268 -6.35 -7.45 15.24
C ASP A 268 -7.58 -7.46 16.18
N ASP A 269 -8.33 -6.36 16.21
CA ASP A 269 -9.44 -6.14 17.16
C ASP A 269 -10.82 -6.51 16.59
N ALA A 270 -10.86 -7.09 15.40
CA ALA A 270 -12.09 -7.58 14.79
C ALA A 270 -11.83 -8.87 13.99
N TRP A 271 -12.79 -9.78 14.07
CA TRP A 271 -12.76 -11.06 13.38
C TRP A 271 -13.97 -11.16 12.45
N PRO A 272 -13.78 -10.96 11.14
CA PRO A 272 -14.86 -11.14 10.17
C PRO A 272 -15.24 -12.61 10.08
N GLU A 273 -16.53 -12.86 10.04
CA GLU A 273 -17.16 -14.17 9.84
C GLU A 273 -18.18 -14.08 8.70
N ARG A 274 -18.86 -15.18 8.38
CA ARG A 274 -19.76 -15.26 7.21
C ARG A 274 -20.89 -14.22 7.26
N ASP A 275 -21.50 -14.05 8.43
CA ASP A 275 -22.75 -13.27 8.57
C ASP A 275 -22.58 -11.99 9.40
N GLY A 276 -21.34 -11.66 9.78
CA GLY A 276 -21.04 -10.49 10.59
C GLY A 276 -19.58 -10.43 11.02
N VAL A 277 -19.30 -9.56 11.98
CA VAL A 277 -17.95 -9.33 12.50
C VAL A 277 -18.02 -9.37 14.02
N TRP A 278 -17.18 -10.18 14.64
CA TRP A 278 -16.94 -10.09 16.08
C TRP A 278 -15.96 -8.96 16.37
N ILE A 279 -16.34 -8.08 17.28
CA ILE A 279 -15.46 -7.04 17.81
C ILE A 279 -14.85 -7.54 19.12
N ARG A 280 -13.54 -7.35 19.26
CA ARG A 280 -12.81 -7.67 20.48
C ARG A 280 -13.36 -6.86 21.67
N GLY A 281 -13.66 -7.55 22.76
CA GLY A 281 -14.13 -6.88 23.96
C GLY A 281 -13.03 -6.08 24.64
N ARG A 282 -13.40 -4.93 25.24
CA ARG A 282 -12.48 -3.98 25.90
C ARG A 282 -11.38 -3.42 24.99
N SER A 283 -11.60 -3.47 23.68
CA SER A 283 -10.72 -2.87 22.66
C SER A 283 -11.54 -2.02 21.69
N THR A 284 -10.86 -1.21 20.88
CA THR A 284 -11.49 -0.42 19.84
C THR A 284 -11.17 -1.00 18.48
N ALA A 285 -12.17 -1.61 17.83
CA ALA A 285 -12.02 -2.00 16.44
C ALA A 285 -12.26 -0.81 15.52
N THR A 286 -11.47 -0.75 14.45
CA THR A 286 -11.64 0.23 13.37
C THR A 286 -12.02 -0.53 12.09
N LEU A 287 -13.12 -0.13 11.48
CA LEU A 287 -13.63 -0.72 10.25
C LEU A 287 -13.79 0.39 9.20
N THR A 288 -13.39 0.15 7.96
CA THR A 288 -13.79 0.99 6.83
C THR A 288 -14.88 0.30 6.05
N LEU A 289 -16.02 0.95 5.94
CA LEU A 289 -17.21 0.42 5.28
C LEU A 289 -17.27 1.03 3.88
N ILE A 290 -17.61 0.22 2.88
CA ILE A 290 -17.70 0.61 1.46
C ILE A 290 -19.03 0.08 0.93
N TRP A 291 -19.86 0.93 0.33
CA TRP A 291 -21.15 0.53 -0.23
C TRP A 291 -21.49 1.34 -1.49
N PRO A 292 -22.45 0.90 -2.32
CA PRO A 292 -22.81 1.60 -3.55
C PRO A 292 -23.19 3.07 -3.33
N ALA A 293 -22.73 3.95 -4.23
CA ALA A 293 -22.95 5.40 -4.15
C ALA A 293 -24.44 5.80 -4.17
N ALA A 294 -25.33 4.96 -4.71
CA ALA A 294 -26.76 5.21 -4.75
C ALA A 294 -27.45 5.06 -3.38
N ARG A 295 -26.81 4.39 -2.41
CA ARG A 295 -27.42 4.13 -1.10
C ARG A 295 -27.16 5.29 -0.13
N PRO A 296 -28.20 5.77 0.58
CA PRO A 296 -28.07 6.89 1.52
C PRO A 296 -27.34 6.53 2.83
N GLY A 297 -27.09 5.24 3.07
CA GLY A 297 -26.42 4.74 4.25
C GLY A 297 -26.51 3.21 4.30
N ILE A 298 -26.12 2.67 5.44
CA ILE A 298 -26.16 1.23 5.72
C ILE A 298 -26.85 0.95 7.06
N THR A 299 -27.44 -0.23 7.17
CA THR A 299 -28.01 -0.68 8.44
C THR A 299 -26.95 -1.47 9.21
N LEU A 300 -26.78 -1.12 10.49
CA LEU A 300 -25.85 -1.75 11.41
C LEU A 300 -26.64 -2.40 12.54
N ALA A 301 -26.54 -3.72 12.69
CA ALA A 301 -27.11 -4.39 13.86
C ALA A 301 -26.01 -4.79 14.83
N LEU A 302 -26.14 -4.35 16.08
CA LEU A 302 -25.28 -4.71 17.19
C LEU A 302 -25.97 -5.76 18.04
N ARG A 303 -25.25 -6.84 18.38
CA ARG A 303 -25.76 -7.90 19.23
C ARG A 303 -24.77 -8.22 20.35
N ALA A 304 -25.28 -8.29 21.57
CA ALA A 304 -24.51 -8.78 22.72
C ALA A 304 -24.40 -10.30 22.68
N GLY A 305 -23.29 -10.84 23.18
CA GLY A 305 -23.16 -12.26 23.47
C GLY A 305 -23.96 -12.69 24.71
N PRO A 306 -23.51 -13.71 25.47
CA PRO A 306 -24.20 -14.19 26.67
C PRO A 306 -24.12 -13.21 27.86
N GLN A 307 -23.33 -12.14 27.75
CA GLN A 307 -23.19 -11.11 28.78
C GLN A 307 -23.68 -9.75 28.26
N PRO A 308 -24.22 -8.87 29.12
CA PRO A 308 -24.54 -7.51 28.76
C PRO A 308 -23.27 -6.72 28.40
N VAL A 309 -23.40 -5.78 27.46
CA VAL A 309 -22.29 -4.94 26.99
C VAL A 309 -22.80 -3.56 26.61
N THR A 310 -21.99 -2.54 26.89
CA THR A 310 -22.20 -1.20 26.36
C THR A 310 -21.20 -0.98 25.22
N VAL A 311 -21.69 -0.60 24.05
CA VAL A 311 -20.85 -0.40 22.86
C VAL A 311 -20.83 1.09 22.53
N ARG A 312 -19.64 1.69 22.54
CA ARG A 312 -19.46 3.02 21.95
C ARG A 312 -19.37 2.88 20.44
N VAL A 313 -20.22 3.59 19.72
CA VAL A 313 -20.32 3.60 18.26
C VAL A 313 -19.91 4.98 17.77
N GLN A 314 -18.81 5.06 17.04
CA GLN A 314 -18.35 6.31 16.45
C GLN A 314 -18.39 6.22 14.92
N TRP A 315 -19.11 7.15 14.29
CA TRP A 315 -19.30 7.21 12.85
C TRP A 315 -19.35 8.66 12.37
N GLY A 316 -18.21 9.15 11.88
CA GLY A 316 -18.11 10.54 11.42
C GLY A 316 -18.24 11.49 12.60
N GLY A 317 -19.31 12.28 12.62
CA GLY A 317 -19.66 13.13 13.77
C GLY A 317 -20.50 12.43 14.84
N LEU A 318 -21.05 11.25 14.55
CA LEU A 318 -21.84 10.48 15.52
C LEU A 318 -20.92 9.84 16.57
N ASP A 319 -21.31 9.95 17.84
CA ASP A 319 -20.69 9.24 18.97
C ASP A 319 -21.81 8.82 19.94
N GLU A 320 -22.19 7.55 19.90
CA GLU A 320 -23.35 7.01 20.63
C GLU A 320 -22.93 5.87 21.57
N MET A 321 -23.57 5.77 22.72
CA MET A 321 -23.42 4.66 23.66
C MET A 321 -24.65 3.75 23.60
N VAL A 322 -24.50 2.56 23.02
CA VAL A 322 -25.59 1.57 22.90
C VAL A 322 -25.47 0.55 24.02
N VAL A 323 -26.46 0.50 24.91
CA VAL A 323 -26.52 -0.49 26.01
C VAL A 323 -27.30 -1.72 25.55
N LEU A 324 -26.66 -2.89 25.57
CA LEU A 324 -27.24 -4.16 25.14
C LEU A 324 -27.32 -5.12 26.34
N ARG A 325 -28.51 -5.68 26.59
CA ARG A 325 -28.69 -6.85 27.46
C ARG A 325 -28.10 -8.10 26.81
N ALA A 326 -27.84 -9.15 27.59
CA ALA A 326 -27.38 -10.43 27.06
C ALA A 326 -28.31 -10.93 25.92
N GLY A 327 -27.72 -11.31 24.79
CA GLY A 327 -28.42 -11.73 23.58
C GLY A 327 -29.24 -10.66 22.85
N GLN A 328 -29.34 -9.44 23.39
CA GLN A 328 -30.12 -8.37 22.77
C GLN A 328 -29.47 -7.91 21.47
N ARG A 329 -30.32 -7.68 20.47
CA ARG A 329 -29.98 -7.11 19.18
C ARG A 329 -30.61 -5.74 19.04
N VAL A 330 -29.83 -4.74 18.63
CA VAL A 330 -30.30 -3.38 18.33
C VAL A 330 -29.83 -3.02 16.93
N VAL A 331 -30.73 -2.44 16.14
CA VAL A 331 -30.46 -1.98 14.79
C VAL A 331 -30.36 -0.47 14.79
N THR A 332 -29.32 0.06 14.16
CA THR A 332 -29.11 1.49 13.92
C THR A 332 -28.78 1.75 12.45
N PHE A 333 -28.92 3.00 12.02
CA PHE A 333 -28.67 3.41 10.64
C PHE A 333 -27.47 4.34 10.57
N LEU A 334 -26.46 3.96 9.79
CA LEU A 334 -25.28 4.78 9.54
C LEU A 334 -25.49 5.56 8.24
N ALA A 335 -25.85 6.83 8.38
CA ALA A 335 -26.02 7.74 7.26
C ALA A 335 -24.71 7.92 6.48
N ARG A 336 -24.80 8.07 5.17
CA ARG A 336 -23.66 8.35 4.30
C ARG A 336 -23.01 9.67 4.71
N GLN A 337 -21.70 9.62 4.89
CA GLN A 337 -20.89 10.82 5.13
C GLN A 337 -20.71 11.59 3.83
N ALA A 338 -20.63 12.91 3.91
CA ALA A 338 -20.34 13.74 2.75
C ALA A 338 -18.91 13.44 2.26
N VAL A 339 -18.80 12.60 1.23
CA VAL A 339 -17.54 12.33 0.54
C VAL A 339 -17.50 13.20 -0.72
N PRO A 340 -16.39 13.91 -1.00
CA PRO A 340 -16.23 14.62 -2.26
C PRO A 340 -16.39 13.67 -3.45
N HIS A 341 -17.34 13.99 -4.34
CA HIS A 341 -17.52 13.48 -5.70
C HIS A 341 -17.82 11.99 -5.88
N GLY A 342 -19.08 11.63 -6.16
CA GLY A 342 -19.52 10.50 -7.00
C GLY A 342 -19.08 9.07 -6.63
N ALA A 343 -18.17 8.92 -5.67
CA ALA A 343 -17.57 7.67 -5.27
C ALA A 343 -18.55 6.83 -4.47
N ALA A 344 -18.25 5.53 -4.37
CA ALA A 344 -18.88 4.64 -3.41
C ALA A 344 -19.02 5.32 -2.05
N GLY A 345 -20.12 5.05 -1.35
CA GLY A 345 -20.23 5.45 0.04
C GLY A 345 -19.09 4.81 0.83
N THR A 346 -18.32 5.63 1.54
CA THR A 346 -17.21 5.16 2.37
C THR A 346 -17.23 5.91 3.69
N GLY A 347 -16.90 5.21 4.77
CA GLY A 347 -16.78 5.81 6.09
C GLY A 347 -16.04 4.91 7.06
N GLN A 348 -15.48 5.52 8.10
CA GLN A 348 -14.81 4.80 9.18
C GLN A 348 -15.76 4.62 10.36
N LEU A 349 -15.99 3.37 10.75
CA LEU A 349 -16.73 2.97 11.94
C LEU A 349 -15.74 2.54 13.02
N ARG A 350 -15.88 3.11 14.21
CA ARG A 350 -15.15 2.64 15.41
C ARG A 350 -16.15 2.07 16.41
N LEU A 351 -15.82 0.91 16.93
CA LEU A 351 -16.65 0.21 17.92
C LEU A 351 -15.79 -0.14 19.13
N THR A 352 -16.25 0.28 20.31
CA THR A 352 -15.57 0.00 21.58
C THR A 352 -16.53 -0.68 22.55
N PRO A 353 -16.56 -2.02 22.61
CA PRO A 353 -17.33 -2.76 23.61
C PRO A 353 -16.70 -2.60 25.00
N SER A 354 -17.50 -2.30 26.01
CA SER A 354 -17.04 -2.07 27.39
C SER A 354 -16.59 -3.34 28.11
N THR A 355 -17.09 -4.51 27.70
CA THR A 355 -16.84 -5.82 28.33
C THR A 355 -16.35 -6.83 27.29
N ALA A 356 -15.91 -8.00 27.78
CA ALA A 356 -15.48 -9.12 26.95
C ALA A 356 -15.88 -10.43 27.63
N PHE A 357 -16.27 -11.42 26.84
CA PHE A 357 -16.46 -12.80 27.27
C PHE A 357 -15.66 -13.76 26.37
N VAL A 358 -15.37 -14.97 26.85
CA VAL A 358 -14.70 -16.02 26.08
C VAL A 358 -15.68 -17.18 25.93
N PRO A 359 -16.10 -17.57 24.71
CA PRO A 359 -17.11 -18.62 24.53
C PRO A 359 -16.76 -19.94 25.24
N ALA A 360 -15.50 -20.38 25.18
CA ALA A 360 -15.03 -21.61 25.85
C ALA A 360 -15.18 -21.61 27.38
N GLU A 361 -15.40 -20.45 28.02
CA GLU A 361 -15.62 -20.34 29.47
C GLU A 361 -17.10 -20.44 29.85
N ILE A 362 -18.01 -20.24 28.90
CA ILE A 362 -19.46 -20.15 29.16
C ILE A 362 -20.23 -21.32 28.53
N GLU A 363 -19.79 -21.80 27.36
CA GLU A 363 -20.47 -22.84 26.59
C GLU A 363 -19.67 -24.16 26.64
N PRO A 364 -20.15 -25.20 27.37
CA PRO A 364 -19.51 -26.50 27.37
C PRO A 364 -19.37 -27.06 25.95
N GLY A 365 -18.13 -27.29 25.52
CA GLY A 365 -17.81 -27.82 24.19
C GLY A 365 -17.31 -26.77 23.20
N SER A 366 -17.45 -25.47 23.48
CA SER A 366 -16.83 -24.44 22.65
C SER A 366 -15.29 -24.47 22.80
N ARG A 367 -14.59 -24.42 21.67
CA ARG A 367 -13.11 -24.30 21.62
C ARG A 367 -12.65 -22.87 21.34
N ASP A 368 -13.58 -21.93 21.18
CA ASP A 368 -13.26 -20.56 20.84
C ASP A 368 -12.75 -19.81 22.08
N ARG A 369 -11.49 -19.39 22.01
CA ARG A 369 -10.76 -18.68 23.06
C ARG A 369 -10.65 -17.18 22.81
N ARG A 370 -11.30 -16.66 21.76
CA ARG A 370 -11.26 -15.23 21.44
C ARG A 370 -12.00 -14.42 22.53
N PRO A 371 -11.47 -13.25 22.95
CA PRO A 371 -12.17 -12.35 23.86
C PRO A 371 -13.18 -11.49 23.07
N LEU A 372 -14.42 -11.94 23.00
CA LEU A 372 -15.51 -11.35 22.21
C LEU A 372 -16.25 -10.28 23.01
N GLY A 373 -16.56 -9.14 22.37
CA GLY A 373 -17.27 -8.01 22.98
C GLY A 373 -18.68 -7.86 22.43
N CYS A 374 -18.80 -7.49 21.15
CA CYS A 374 -20.09 -7.43 20.46
C CYS A 374 -20.01 -8.05 19.07
N TRP A 375 -21.14 -8.55 18.61
CA TRP A 375 -21.34 -9.03 17.25
C TRP A 375 -21.98 -7.93 16.40
N VAL A 376 -21.52 -7.78 15.17
CA VAL A 376 -21.94 -6.71 14.26
C VAL A 376 -22.39 -7.31 12.94
N GLU A 377 -23.58 -6.92 12.49
CA GLU A 377 -24.15 -7.33 11.21
C GLU A 377 -24.39 -6.11 10.34
N PHE A 378 -24.23 -6.27 9.03
CA PHE A 378 -24.38 -5.20 8.05
C PHE A 378 -25.45 -5.60 7.03
N ASP A 379 -26.39 -4.70 6.78
CA ASP A 379 -27.37 -4.78 5.68
C ASP A 379 -28.10 -6.13 5.57
N ARG A 380 -28.64 -6.65 6.68
CA ARG A 380 -29.54 -7.80 6.55
C ARG A 380 -30.82 -7.40 5.82
N PRO A 381 -31.32 -8.25 4.90
CA PRO A 381 -32.55 -7.98 4.16
C PRO A 381 -33.74 -7.66 5.06
N ASP A 382 -33.82 -8.32 6.22
CA ASP A 382 -34.92 -8.18 7.18
C ASP A 382 -34.88 -6.86 7.98
N ASP A 383 -33.76 -6.13 7.95
CA ASP A 383 -33.59 -4.87 8.68
C ASP A 383 -33.86 -3.63 7.82
N ALA A 384 -34.37 -3.80 6.59
CA ALA A 384 -34.74 -2.66 5.77
C ALA A 384 -35.80 -1.83 6.53
N PRO A 385 -35.57 -0.52 6.77
CA PRO A 385 -36.57 0.32 7.40
C PRO A 385 -37.85 0.21 6.57
N ALA A 386 -38.96 -0.17 7.20
CA ALA A 386 -40.27 -0.16 6.55
C ALA A 386 -40.42 1.21 5.87
N ALA A 387 -40.69 1.21 4.57
CA ALA A 387 -40.48 2.35 3.65
C ALA A 387 -41.35 3.61 3.91
N GLY A 388 -41.83 3.84 5.13
CA GLY A 388 -42.69 4.97 5.51
C GLY A 388 -42.43 5.60 6.87
N ALA A 389 -41.31 5.30 7.55
CA ALA A 389 -41.07 5.80 8.92
C ALA A 389 -40.11 7.00 9.05
N SER A 390 -39.67 7.63 7.95
CA SER A 390 -38.82 8.84 8.02
C SER A 390 -39.67 10.11 8.13
N GLY A 391 -40.11 10.40 9.35
CA GLY A 391 -40.78 11.65 9.69
C GLY A 391 -40.66 11.93 11.18
N ARG A 392 -39.50 12.42 11.62
CA ARG A 392 -39.31 13.23 12.83
C ARG A 392 -37.92 13.85 12.87
#